data_AF-A0A661JF62-F1
#
_entry.id   AF-A0A661JF62-F1
#
_cell.length_a   1.000
_cell.length_b   1.000
_cell.length_c   1.000
_cell.angle_alpha   90.00
_cell.angle_beta   90.00
_cell.angle_gamma   90.00
#
_symmetry.space_group_name_H-M   'P 1'
#
loop_
_entity.id
_entity.type
_entity.pdbx_description
1 polymer ?
#
loop_
_entity_poly.entity_id
_entity_poly.type
_entity_poly.pdbx_seq_one_letter_code
_entity_poly.pdbx_strand_id
1 'polypeptide(L)'
;DEAVSNLEKALSEAKYGMDAKARLWLGRVYKKKGDEKKAGQMLREALKLSNKNIEKGEENDLHKAYLLRGLCYLELDEHDKAISDFKETIKRRVYSDRPVNHTSYYLDAHKYIGIAYMKAGNRDKAKEYFQKTIELAQKRGFQEVIEETEELLAKL
;
A
#
# COMPACT_ATOMS: atom_id res chain seq x y z
N ASP A 1 -17.55 6.45 -14.52
CA ASP A 1 -16.26 7.02 -14.94
C ASP A 1 -15.53 6.07 -15.86
N GLU A 2 -15.17 6.60 -17.01
CA GLU A 2 -14.45 5.94 -18.09
C GLU A 2 -13.14 5.28 -17.61
N ALA A 3 -12.46 5.85 -16.60
CA ALA A 3 -11.26 5.27 -15.98
C ALA A 3 -11.51 3.89 -15.33
N VAL A 4 -12.65 3.72 -14.64
CA VAL A 4 -13.03 2.41 -14.06
C VAL A 4 -13.34 1.43 -15.16
N SER A 5 -14.13 1.84 -16.14
CA SER A 5 -14.49 1.00 -17.30
C SER A 5 -13.25 0.55 -18.08
N ASN A 6 -12.28 1.44 -18.27
CA ASN A 6 -11.03 1.13 -18.98
C ASN A 6 -10.13 0.19 -18.15
N LEU A 7 -10.07 0.37 -16.83
CA LEU A 7 -9.33 -0.53 -15.93
C LEU A 7 -9.98 -1.92 -15.85
N GLU A 8 -11.31 -1.99 -15.77
CA GLU A 8 -12.04 -3.26 -15.79
C GLU A 8 -11.86 -3.99 -17.10
N LYS A 9 -11.94 -3.26 -18.23
CA LYS A 9 -11.69 -3.81 -19.56
C LYS A 9 -10.25 -4.32 -19.67
N ALA A 10 -9.27 -3.54 -19.23
CA ALA A 10 -7.86 -3.96 -19.23
C ALA A 10 -7.69 -5.24 -18.39
N LEU A 11 -8.24 -5.29 -17.18
CA LEU A 11 -8.17 -6.47 -16.29
C LEU A 11 -8.92 -7.70 -16.83
N SER A 12 -9.90 -7.51 -17.71
CA SER A 12 -10.58 -8.62 -18.40
C SER A 12 -9.70 -9.28 -19.48
N GLU A 13 -8.66 -8.59 -19.96
CA GLU A 13 -7.65 -9.17 -20.82
C GLU A 13 -6.67 -10.00 -19.99
N ALA A 14 -6.48 -11.27 -20.36
CA ALA A 14 -5.69 -12.25 -19.59
C ALA A 14 -4.27 -11.76 -19.21
N LYS A 15 -3.70 -10.84 -20.00
CA LYS A 15 -2.39 -10.23 -19.77
C LYS A 15 -2.35 -9.30 -18.55
N TYR A 16 -3.42 -8.54 -18.28
CA TYR A 16 -3.50 -7.61 -17.16
C TYR A 16 -4.38 -8.14 -16.02
N GLY A 17 -5.22 -9.15 -16.28
CA GLY A 17 -5.98 -9.91 -15.30
C GLY A 17 -5.14 -10.59 -14.21
N MET A 18 -3.82 -10.44 -14.20
CA MET A 18 -2.90 -10.93 -13.17
C MET A 18 -2.37 -9.85 -12.23
N ASP A 19 -2.71 -8.57 -12.41
CA ASP A 19 -2.16 -7.50 -11.57
C ASP A 19 -2.98 -7.31 -10.29
N ALA A 20 -2.38 -7.67 -9.15
CA ALA A 20 -2.92 -7.43 -7.81
C ALA A 20 -3.05 -5.93 -7.51
N LYS A 21 -2.16 -5.08 -8.05
CA LYS A 21 -2.16 -3.63 -7.83
C LYS A 21 -3.35 -2.98 -8.51
N ALA A 22 -3.64 -3.37 -9.75
CA ALA A 22 -4.80 -2.87 -10.49
C ALA A 22 -6.11 -3.19 -9.77
N ARG A 23 -6.22 -4.41 -9.20
CA ARG A 23 -7.39 -4.79 -8.40
C ARG A 23 -7.52 -4.02 -7.08
N LEU A 24 -6.41 -3.78 -6.38
CA LEU A 24 -6.41 -2.91 -5.21
C LEU A 24 -6.94 -1.51 -5.57
N TRP A 25 -6.50 -0.94 -6.70
CA TRP A 25 -7.00 0.36 -7.18
C TRP A 25 -8.49 0.33 -7.47
N LEU A 26 -9.00 -0.69 -8.17
CA LEU A 26 -10.44 -0.85 -8.37
C LEU A 26 -11.20 -0.97 -7.04
N GLY A 27 -10.67 -1.73 -6.08
CA GLY A 27 -11.22 -1.85 -4.73
C GLY A 27 -11.41 -0.48 -4.07
N ARG A 28 -10.36 0.35 -4.11
CA ARG A 28 -10.39 1.74 -3.59
C ARG A 28 -11.41 2.61 -4.32
N VAL A 29 -11.48 2.52 -5.64
CA VAL A 29 -12.43 3.32 -6.43
C VAL A 29 -13.86 2.90 -6.13
N TYR A 30 -14.14 1.61 -6.01
CA TYR A 30 -15.46 1.12 -5.65
C TYR A 30 -15.86 1.51 -4.22
N LYS A 31 -14.92 1.47 -3.26
CA LYS A 31 -15.14 1.97 -1.89
C LYS A 31 -15.51 3.46 -1.89
N LYS A 32 -14.78 4.28 -2.67
CA LYS A 32 -15.11 5.71 -2.85
C LYS A 32 -16.49 5.95 -3.48
N LYS A 33 -16.99 5.01 -4.28
CA LYS A 33 -18.33 5.06 -4.89
C LYS A 33 -19.44 4.50 -4.00
N GLY A 34 -19.10 3.96 -2.83
CA GLY A 34 -20.04 3.29 -1.93
C GLY A 34 -20.48 1.89 -2.39
N ASP A 35 -19.84 1.32 -3.42
CA ASP A 35 -20.10 -0.06 -3.84
C ASP A 35 -19.23 -1.02 -3.03
N GLU A 36 -19.61 -1.24 -1.77
CA GLU A 36 -18.88 -2.09 -0.82
C GLU A 36 -18.75 -3.54 -1.32
N LYS A 37 -19.75 -4.03 -2.08
CA LYS A 37 -19.73 -5.40 -2.61
C LYS A 37 -18.61 -5.57 -3.63
N LYS A 38 -18.53 -4.68 -4.63
CA LYS A 38 -17.46 -4.72 -5.63
C LYS A 38 -16.11 -4.37 -5.02
N ALA A 39 -16.06 -3.41 -4.11
CA ALA A 39 -14.84 -3.06 -3.39
C ALA A 39 -14.24 -4.29 -2.69
N GLY A 40 -15.05 -4.97 -1.87
CA GLY A 40 -14.63 -6.18 -1.17
C GLY A 40 -14.22 -7.31 -2.11
N GLN A 41 -14.91 -7.49 -3.25
CA GLN A 41 -14.51 -8.48 -4.24
C GLN A 41 -13.12 -8.20 -4.80
N MET A 42 -12.88 -6.97 -5.28
CA MET A 42 -11.60 -6.58 -5.88
C MET A 42 -10.45 -6.67 -4.87
N LEU A 43 -10.68 -6.26 -3.62
CA LEU A 43 -9.70 -6.36 -2.54
C LEU A 43 -9.35 -7.81 -2.20
N ARG A 44 -10.33 -8.72 -2.15
CA ARG A 44 -10.08 -10.16 -1.90
C ARG A 44 -9.33 -10.82 -3.05
N GLU A 45 -9.63 -10.46 -4.30
CA GLU A 45 -8.87 -10.95 -5.44
C GLU A 45 -7.43 -10.43 -5.43
N ALA A 46 -7.21 -9.16 -5.07
CA ALA A 46 -5.88 -8.58 -4.89
C ALA A 46 -5.10 -9.31 -3.77
N LEU A 47 -5.73 -9.61 -2.63
CA LEU A 47 -5.13 -10.42 -1.56
C LEU A 47 -4.71 -11.80 -2.05
N LYS A 48 -5.59 -12.51 -2.78
CA LYS A 48 -5.30 -13.85 -3.31
C LYS A 48 -4.07 -13.84 -4.22
N LEU A 49 -3.97 -12.85 -5.09
CA LEU A 49 -2.82 -12.69 -5.98
C LEU A 49 -1.55 -12.32 -5.23
N SER A 50 -1.62 -11.39 -4.26
CA SER A 50 -0.47 -11.03 -3.43
C SER A 50 0.04 -12.23 -2.61
N ASN A 51 -0.84 -13.08 -2.07
CA ASN A 51 -0.45 -14.32 -1.42
C ASN A 51 0.30 -15.26 -2.37
N LYS A 52 -0.23 -15.48 -3.56
CA LYS A 52 0.43 -16.28 -4.60
C LYS A 52 1.80 -15.69 -4.99
N ASN A 53 1.92 -14.37 -5.05
CA ASN A 53 3.17 -13.68 -5.36
C ASN A 53 4.19 -13.82 -4.22
N ILE A 54 3.73 -13.90 -2.96
CA ILE A 54 4.61 -14.18 -1.81
C ILE A 54 5.07 -15.65 -1.82
N GLU A 55 4.17 -16.58 -2.11
CA GLU A 55 4.48 -18.02 -2.15
C GLU A 55 5.45 -18.38 -3.28
N LYS A 56 5.36 -17.71 -4.43
CA LYS A 56 6.14 -18.01 -5.64
C LYS A 56 7.26 -17.01 -5.92
N GLY A 57 7.31 -15.91 -5.18
CA GLY A 57 8.20 -14.79 -5.45
C GLY A 57 9.64 -15.09 -5.05
N GLU A 58 10.56 -14.53 -5.81
CA GLU A 58 11.96 -14.45 -5.40
C GLU A 58 12.14 -13.37 -4.31
N GLU A 59 13.14 -13.56 -3.45
CA GLU A 59 13.38 -12.68 -2.28
C GLU A 59 13.51 -11.19 -2.67
N ASN A 60 14.06 -10.90 -3.85
CA ASN A 60 14.23 -9.56 -4.39
C ASN A 60 12.91 -8.84 -4.72
N ASP A 61 11.80 -9.55 -4.91
CA ASP A 61 10.49 -9.00 -5.27
C ASP A 61 9.46 -9.08 -4.14
N LEU A 62 9.73 -9.90 -3.12
CA LEU A 62 8.81 -10.10 -1.99
C LEU A 62 8.42 -8.79 -1.30
N HIS A 63 9.33 -7.81 -1.20
CA HIS A 63 9.05 -6.52 -0.59
C HIS A 63 7.85 -5.78 -1.23
N LYS A 64 7.66 -5.92 -2.55
CA LYS A 64 6.54 -5.34 -3.30
C LYS A 64 5.25 -6.09 -2.99
N ALA A 65 5.33 -7.42 -2.96
CA ALA A 65 4.18 -8.28 -2.70
C ALA A 65 3.65 -8.11 -1.27
N TYR A 66 4.54 -8.01 -0.28
CA TYR A 66 4.18 -7.68 1.11
C TYR A 66 3.55 -6.28 1.22
N LEU A 67 4.13 -5.26 0.60
CA LEU A 67 3.55 -3.91 0.63
C LEU A 67 2.13 -3.93 0.06
N LEU A 68 1.95 -4.59 -1.08
CA LEU A 68 0.67 -4.66 -1.76
C LEU A 68 -0.38 -5.43 -0.95
N ARG A 69 0.01 -6.54 -0.30
CA ARG A 69 -0.87 -7.28 0.59
C ARG A 69 -1.25 -6.46 1.82
N GLY A 70 -0.29 -5.75 2.41
CA GLY A 70 -0.51 -4.83 3.52
C GLY A 70 -1.49 -3.71 3.17
N LEU A 71 -1.40 -3.15 1.96
CA LEU A 71 -2.38 -2.18 1.46
C LEU A 71 -3.78 -2.78 1.34
N CYS A 72 -3.90 -4.02 0.88
CA CYS A 72 -5.21 -4.68 0.81
C CYS A 72 -5.81 -4.89 2.21
N TYR A 73 -5.01 -5.34 3.18
CA TYR A 73 -5.46 -5.44 4.58
C TYR A 73 -5.85 -4.08 5.16
N LEU A 74 -5.11 -3.01 4.82
CA LEU A 74 -5.44 -1.66 5.25
C LEU A 74 -6.81 -1.19 4.72
N GLU A 75 -7.12 -1.47 3.45
CA GLU A 75 -8.42 -1.14 2.85
C GLU A 75 -9.58 -1.99 3.38
N LEU A 76 -9.28 -3.18 3.89
CA LEU A 76 -10.22 -4.09 4.57
C LEU A 76 -10.31 -3.83 6.09
N ASP A 77 -9.66 -2.76 6.56
CA ASP A 77 -9.62 -2.35 7.97
C ASP A 77 -8.99 -3.43 8.91
N GLU A 78 -8.16 -4.33 8.35
CA GLU A 78 -7.37 -5.32 9.07
C GLU A 78 -5.99 -4.77 9.46
N HIS A 79 -5.98 -3.75 10.33
CA HIS A 79 -4.80 -2.91 10.60
C HIS A 79 -3.57 -3.68 11.12
N ASP A 80 -3.74 -4.65 12.01
CA ASP A 80 -2.61 -5.43 12.55
C ASP A 80 -1.90 -6.26 11.47
N LYS A 81 -2.66 -6.86 10.55
CA LYS A 81 -2.10 -7.61 9.43
C LYS A 81 -1.40 -6.67 8.44
N ALA A 82 -2.00 -5.51 8.18
CA ALA A 82 -1.38 -4.48 7.35
C ALA A 82 0.00 -4.07 7.92
N ILE A 83 0.07 -3.78 9.22
CA ILE A 83 1.31 -3.41 9.90
C ILE A 83 2.35 -4.53 9.82
N SER A 84 1.93 -5.78 10.04
CA SER A 84 2.81 -6.94 9.92
C SER A 84 3.44 -7.04 8.53
N ASP A 85 2.63 -6.88 7.48
CA ASP A 85 3.11 -6.94 6.09
C ASP A 85 4.03 -5.76 5.74
N PHE A 86 3.72 -4.55 6.19
CA PHE A 86 4.63 -3.40 5.98
C PHE A 86 5.98 -3.59 6.67
N LYS A 87 6.00 -4.25 7.84
CA LYS A 87 7.26 -4.61 8.50
C LYS A 87 8.07 -5.63 7.70
N GLU A 88 7.42 -6.58 7.02
CA GLU A 88 8.08 -7.51 6.12
C GLU A 88 8.68 -6.80 4.88
N THR A 89 8.05 -5.74 4.38
CA THR A 89 8.67 -4.85 3.37
C THR A 89 9.91 -4.16 3.93
N ILE A 90 9.84 -3.57 5.12
CA ILE A 90 10.94 -2.87 5.79
C ILE A 90 12.14 -3.79 6.05
N LYS A 91 11.88 -5.05 6.46
CA LYS A 91 12.91 -6.06 6.72
C LYS A 91 13.76 -6.35 5.47
N ARG A 92 13.17 -6.23 4.28
CA ARG A 92 13.82 -6.44 2.97
C ARG A 92 14.49 -5.18 2.43
N ARG A 93 15.15 -4.43 3.33
CA ARG A 93 15.70 -3.09 3.08
C ARG A 93 16.60 -3.00 1.85
N VAL A 94 17.43 -4.02 1.61
CA VAL A 94 18.37 -4.07 0.45
C VAL A 94 17.65 -3.90 -0.89
N TYR A 95 16.38 -4.30 -0.96
CA TYR A 95 15.52 -4.17 -2.14
C TYR A 95 14.55 -3.00 -2.02
N SER A 96 13.94 -2.80 -0.84
CA SER A 96 12.88 -1.81 -0.65
C SER A 96 13.36 -0.36 -0.54
N ASP A 97 14.60 -0.12 -0.09
CA ASP A 97 15.19 1.23 0.11
C ASP A 97 15.87 1.76 -1.18
N ARG A 98 15.63 1.10 -2.31
CA ARG A 98 16.08 1.59 -3.62
C ARG A 98 15.06 2.63 -4.14
N PRO A 99 15.52 3.79 -4.60
CA PRO A 99 14.65 4.79 -5.21
C PRO A 99 14.06 4.22 -6.52
N VAL A 100 12.75 4.33 -6.67
CA VAL A 100 12.01 4.00 -7.89
C VAL A 100 11.06 5.17 -8.16
N ASN A 101 11.32 5.96 -9.21
CA ASN A 101 10.46 7.08 -9.65
C ASN A 101 9.94 7.96 -8.49
N HIS A 102 10.80 8.84 -7.96
CA HIS A 102 10.48 9.78 -6.87
C HIS A 102 9.92 9.17 -5.57
N THR A 103 9.95 7.84 -5.42
CA THR A 103 9.45 7.15 -4.21
C THR A 103 10.32 5.94 -3.85
N SER A 104 10.05 5.33 -2.71
CA SER A 104 10.71 4.12 -2.23
C SER A 104 9.72 3.26 -1.45
N TYR A 105 9.67 1.96 -1.75
CA TYR A 105 8.85 1.00 -1.00
C TYR A 105 9.14 1.01 0.50
N TYR A 106 10.37 1.34 0.90
CA TYR A 106 10.77 1.48 2.30
C TYR A 106 10.12 2.69 2.98
N LEU A 107 10.05 3.84 2.29
CA LEU A 107 9.37 5.04 2.78
C LEU A 107 7.86 4.82 2.84
N ASP A 108 7.29 4.26 1.78
CA ASP A 108 5.86 3.93 1.72
C ASP A 108 5.46 3.01 2.87
N ALA A 109 6.23 1.96 3.15
CA ALA A 109 5.93 1.05 4.26
C ALA A 109 5.89 1.77 5.61
N HIS A 110 6.82 2.70 5.88
CA HIS A 110 6.78 3.51 7.11
C HIS A 110 5.54 4.42 7.16
N LYS A 111 5.24 5.11 6.06
CA LYS A 111 4.06 5.98 5.94
C LYS A 111 2.77 5.20 6.18
N TYR A 112 2.61 4.04 5.55
CA TYR A 112 1.41 3.22 5.67
C TYR A 112 1.27 2.55 7.04
N ILE A 113 2.35 2.28 7.77
CA ILE A 113 2.23 1.90 9.19
C ILE A 113 1.65 3.06 10.01
N GLY A 114 2.09 4.30 9.76
CA GLY A 114 1.50 5.48 10.39
C GLY A 114 0.00 5.61 10.10
N ILE A 115 -0.40 5.43 8.83
CA ILE A 115 -1.81 5.43 8.42
C ILE A 115 -2.60 4.29 9.09
N ALA A 116 -2.03 3.10 9.20
CA ALA A 116 -2.67 1.96 9.86
C ALA A 116 -2.93 2.23 11.34
N TYR A 117 -1.95 2.79 12.06
CA TYR A 117 -2.14 3.20 13.46
C TYR A 117 -3.14 4.33 13.61
N MET A 118 -3.12 5.32 12.71
CA MET A 118 -4.10 6.40 12.69
C MET A 118 -5.52 5.86 12.57
N LYS A 119 -5.76 4.94 11.62
CA LYS A 119 -7.06 4.28 11.43
C LYS A 119 -7.47 3.41 12.62
N ALA A 120 -6.50 2.75 13.25
CA ALA A 120 -6.72 1.99 14.49
C ALA A 120 -6.93 2.86 15.74
N GLY A 121 -6.91 4.20 15.62
CA GLY A 121 -7.08 5.13 16.74
C GLY A 121 -5.83 5.34 17.61
N ASN A 122 -4.68 4.72 17.25
CA ASN A 122 -3.43 4.88 17.98
C ASN A 122 -2.63 6.08 17.45
N ARG A 123 -2.99 7.27 17.92
CA ARG A 123 -2.44 8.54 17.45
C ARG A 123 -0.96 8.72 17.77
N ASP A 124 -0.51 8.24 18.92
CA ASP A 124 0.89 8.35 19.34
C ASP A 124 1.82 7.57 18.41
N LYS A 125 1.47 6.32 18.12
CA LYS A 125 2.25 5.51 17.16
C LYS A 125 2.12 6.03 15.73
N ALA A 126 0.96 6.55 15.34
CA ALA A 126 0.82 7.17 14.02
C ALA A 126 1.79 8.35 13.86
N LYS A 127 1.85 9.24 14.86
CA LYS A 127 2.76 10.38 14.90
C LYS A 127 4.23 9.95 14.82
N GLU A 128 4.63 8.94 15.59
CA GLU A 128 6.00 8.40 15.57
C GLU A 128 6.40 7.96 14.16
N TYR A 129 5.54 7.18 13.48
CA TYR A 129 5.84 6.67 12.13
C TYR A 129 5.80 7.76 11.05
N PHE A 130 4.94 8.76 11.17
CA PHE A 130 4.94 9.92 10.26
C PHE A 130 6.21 10.75 10.42
N GLN A 131 6.62 11.06 11.65
CA GLN A 131 7.87 11.78 11.90
C GLN A 131 9.09 11.02 11.37
N LYS A 132 9.13 9.70 11.57
CA LYS A 132 10.18 8.84 11.03
C LYS A 132 10.20 8.83 9.50
N THR A 133 9.03 8.79 8.86
CA THR A 133 8.92 8.87 7.40
C THR A 133 9.49 10.19 6.87
N ILE A 134 9.14 11.32 7.50
CA ILE A 134 9.65 12.65 7.15
C ILE A 134 11.17 12.71 7.27
N GLU A 135 11.74 12.26 8.40
CA GLU A 135 13.20 12.24 8.60
C GLU A 135 13.92 11.41 7.53
N LEU A 136 13.37 10.24 7.20
CA LEU A 136 13.94 9.36 6.17
C LEU A 136 13.84 9.96 4.77
N ALA A 137 12.74 10.65 4.47
CA ALA A 137 12.51 11.32 3.19
C ALA A 137 13.42 12.54 3.02
N GLN A 138 13.61 13.35 4.07
CA GLN A 138 14.54 14.48 4.09
C GLN A 138 15.97 14.04 3.77
N LYS A 139 16.45 12.97 4.41
CA LYS A 139 17.79 12.39 4.16
C LYS A 139 18.02 11.94 2.71
N ARG A 140 16.95 11.75 1.94
CA ARG A 140 16.98 11.23 0.56
C ARG A 140 16.48 12.26 -0.47
N GLY A 141 16.07 13.45 -0.05
CA GLY A 141 15.56 14.50 -0.95
C GLY A 141 14.16 14.21 -1.53
N PHE A 142 13.33 13.41 -0.86
CA PHE A 142 11.96 13.11 -1.33
C PHE A 142 10.96 14.14 -0.81
N GLN A 143 10.93 15.31 -1.44
CA GLN A 143 10.10 16.45 -1.02
C GLN A 143 8.59 16.13 -1.03
N GLU A 144 8.10 15.47 -2.08
CA GLU A 144 6.68 15.07 -2.19
C GLU A 144 6.24 14.16 -1.05
N VAL A 145 7.10 13.20 -0.63
CA VAL A 145 6.80 12.30 0.49
C VAL A 145 6.74 13.06 1.82
N ILE A 146 7.56 14.11 1.99
CA ILE A 146 7.52 14.96 3.18
C ILE A 146 6.19 15.67 3.26
N GLU A 147 5.80 16.38 2.20
CA GLU A 147 4.57 17.17 2.13
C GLU A 147 3.33 16.30 2.37
N GLU A 148 3.21 15.17 1.67
CA GLU A 148 2.11 14.21 1.88
C GLU A 148 2.04 13.72 3.34
N THR A 149 3.19 13.47 3.97
CA THR A 149 3.25 12.93 5.34
C THR A 149 2.95 14.01 6.38
N GLU A 150 3.35 15.25 6.13
CA GLU A 150 3.00 16.40 6.98
C GLU A 150 1.49 16.66 6.98
N GLU A 151 0.82 16.54 5.82
CA GLU A 151 -0.64 16.62 5.75
C GLU A 151 -1.33 15.52 6.55
N LEU A 152 -0.81 14.29 6.50
CA LEU A 152 -1.34 13.18 7.29
C LEU A 152 -1.14 13.42 8.79
N LEU A 153 0.02 13.95 9.17
CA LEU A 153 0.34 14.30 10.54
C LEU A 153 -0.58 15.40 11.08
N ALA A 154 -0.92 16.40 10.25
CA ALA A 154 -1.86 17.47 10.61
C ALA A 154 -3.31 16.98 10.78
N LYS A 155 -3.66 15.82 10.18
CA LYS A 155 -4.99 15.17 10.29
C LYS A 155 -5.10 14.21 11.47
N LEU A 156 -4.00 13.94 12.19
CA LEU A 156 -4.08 13.36 13.52
C LEU A 156 -4.77 14.37 14.40
#